data_AF-A0A958P507-F1
#
_entry.id   AF-A0A958P507-F1
#
_cell.length_a   1.000
_cell.length_b   1.000
_cell.length_c   1.000
_cell.angle_alpha   90.00
_cell.angle_beta   90.00
_cell.angle_gamma   90.00
#
_symmetry.space_group_name_H-M   'P 1'
#
loop_
_entity.id
_entity.type
_entity.pdbx_description
1 polymer ?
#
loop_
_entity_poly.entity_id
_entity_poly.type
_entity_poly.pdbx_seq_one_letter_code
_entity_poly.pdbx_strand_id
1 'polypeptide(L)'
;MDNRLIDKNYKTPLGIINCGLTSNKTSIETIDKKSYKNGQSEIYKTADYQVEIIQFKIRLPLYNGGNLTDSNGWIWRIIRINDTSEKIQIDCKLIDPIDNIDYYVATGEHLDAIEAGNNDWILHLGTEDGEMMNSRASNNNWFPNRLQNKKDLYLS
;
A
#
# COMPACT_ATOMS: atom_id res chain seq x y z
N MET A 1 -17.79 10.36 -11.78
CA MET A 1 -18.25 9.73 -10.51
C MET A 1 -17.23 8.65 -10.21
N ASP A 2 -16.58 8.73 -9.07
CA ASP A 2 -15.53 7.78 -8.70
C ASP A 2 -16.18 6.58 -8.01
N ASN A 3 -15.92 5.39 -8.53
CA ASN A 3 -16.50 4.14 -8.06
C ASN A 3 -15.45 3.38 -7.26
N ARG A 4 -15.80 2.98 -6.04
CA ARG A 4 -14.96 2.09 -5.24
C ARG A 4 -14.96 0.71 -5.88
N LEU A 5 -13.82 0.30 -6.43
CA LEU A 5 -13.69 -0.97 -7.14
C LEU A 5 -13.13 -2.07 -6.25
N ILE A 6 -12.07 -1.76 -5.49
CA ILE A 6 -11.38 -2.72 -4.63
C ILE A 6 -11.36 -2.19 -3.21
N ASP A 7 -11.71 -3.03 -2.24
CA ASP A 7 -11.70 -2.71 -0.83
C ASP A 7 -11.06 -3.83 -0.01
N LYS A 8 -9.98 -3.52 0.70
CA LYS A 8 -9.30 -4.44 1.64
C LYS A 8 -9.24 -3.80 3.01
N ASN A 9 -9.64 -4.58 4.01
CA ASN A 9 -9.71 -4.13 5.38
C ASN A 9 -8.77 -4.97 6.25
N TYR A 10 -8.10 -4.32 7.20
CA TYR A 10 -7.26 -4.95 8.20
C TYR A 10 -7.59 -4.34 9.56
N LYS A 11 -8.15 -5.17 10.45
CA LYS A 11 -8.53 -4.72 11.80
C LYS A 11 -7.29 -4.59 12.68
N THR A 12 -7.22 -3.51 13.42
CA THR A 12 -6.20 -3.26 14.44
C THR A 12 -6.88 -2.95 15.77
N PRO A 13 -6.14 -2.96 16.88
CA PRO A 13 -6.67 -2.47 18.16
C PRO A 13 -7.08 -0.98 18.14
N LEU A 14 -6.54 -0.19 17.20
CA LEU A 14 -6.78 1.25 17.10
C LEU A 14 -7.87 1.63 16.08
N GLY A 15 -8.41 0.67 15.32
CA GLY A 15 -9.45 0.90 14.30
C GLY A 15 -9.32 -0.07 13.13
N ILE A 16 -9.70 0.37 11.93
CA ILE A 16 -9.62 -0.46 10.71
C ILE A 16 -8.74 0.24 9.68
N ILE A 17 -7.68 -0.43 9.21
CA ILE A 17 -6.95 0.04 8.03
C ILE A 17 -7.73 -0.39 6.79
N ASN A 18 -8.17 0.60 6.03
CA ASN A 18 -8.82 0.44 4.75
C ASN A 18 -7.84 0.79 3.62
N CYS A 19 -7.51 -0.20 2.81
CA CYS A 19 -6.70 -0.03 1.59
C CYS A 19 -7.56 -0.35 0.38
N GLY A 20 -7.66 0.57 -0.58
CA GLY A 20 -8.40 0.25 -1.78
C GLY A 20 -8.26 1.22 -2.92
N LEU A 21 -8.98 0.87 -3.99
CA LEU A 21 -8.86 1.49 -5.31
C LEU A 21 -10.20 2.03 -5.75
N THR A 22 -10.21 3.29 -6.16
CA THR A 22 -11.34 3.95 -6.82
C THR A 22 -11.01 4.21 -8.28
N SER A 23 -12.03 4.26 -9.13
CA SER A 23 -11.89 4.55 -10.57
C SER A 23 -13.02 5.43 -11.08
N ASN A 24 -12.73 6.29 -12.06
CA ASN A 24 -13.77 7.01 -12.79
C ASN A 24 -14.59 6.12 -13.75
N LYS A 25 -14.25 4.82 -13.85
CA LYS A 25 -14.99 3.76 -14.55
C LYS A 25 -15.62 2.80 -13.54
N THR A 26 -16.60 2.02 -13.96
CA THR A 26 -17.36 1.09 -13.09
C THR A 26 -17.00 -0.38 -13.31
N SER A 27 -16.34 -0.72 -14.41
CA SER A 27 -16.05 -2.11 -14.74
C SER A 27 -14.95 -2.67 -13.84
N ILE A 28 -15.27 -3.71 -13.09
CA ILE A 28 -14.30 -4.55 -12.40
C ILE A 28 -14.72 -6.01 -12.49
N GLU A 29 -13.76 -6.86 -12.80
CA GLU A 29 -13.90 -8.32 -12.85
C GLU A 29 -12.74 -8.96 -12.08
N THR A 30 -13.02 -9.89 -11.17
CA THR A 30 -11.96 -10.73 -10.60
C THR A 30 -11.61 -11.83 -11.58
N ILE A 31 -10.36 -11.86 -12.04
CA ILE A 31 -9.90 -12.78 -13.08
C ILE A 31 -9.08 -13.96 -12.53
N ASP A 32 -8.40 -13.79 -11.39
CA ASP A 32 -7.57 -14.85 -10.82
C ASP A 32 -7.27 -14.62 -9.32
N LYS A 33 -6.84 -15.68 -8.64
CA LYS A 33 -6.30 -15.64 -7.28
C LYS A 33 -5.05 -16.50 -7.19
N LYS A 34 -3.97 -15.97 -6.61
CA LYS A 34 -2.71 -16.70 -6.44
C LYS A 34 -2.36 -16.86 -4.97
N SER A 35 -1.78 -18.00 -4.64
CA SER A 35 -1.19 -18.24 -3.32
C SER A 35 0.33 -18.18 -3.40
N TYR A 36 0.95 -17.50 -2.45
CA TYR A 36 2.39 -17.41 -2.25
C TYR A 36 2.76 -17.99 -0.89
N LYS A 37 4.05 -18.29 -0.69
CA LYS A 37 4.54 -18.83 0.59
C LYS A 37 4.16 -17.97 1.81
N ASN A 38 4.15 -16.63 1.65
CA ASN A 38 3.89 -15.67 2.74
C ASN A 38 2.75 -14.68 2.40
N GLY A 39 1.82 -15.05 1.53
CA GLY A 39 0.79 -14.12 1.09
C GLY A 39 -0.14 -14.71 0.04
N GLN A 40 -1.08 -13.89 -0.38
CA GLN A 40 -2.03 -14.22 -1.44
C GLN A 40 -2.23 -13.00 -2.32
N SER A 41 -2.62 -13.19 -3.58
CA SER A 41 -3.04 -12.10 -4.43
C SER A 41 -4.39 -12.35 -5.05
N GLU A 42 -5.08 -11.25 -5.32
CA GLU A 42 -6.28 -11.21 -6.15
C GLU A 42 -5.97 -10.36 -7.37
N ILE A 43 -6.33 -10.85 -8.54
CA ILE A 43 -6.11 -10.16 -9.80
C ILE A 43 -7.47 -9.70 -10.33
N TYR A 44 -7.56 -8.41 -10.62
CA TYR A 44 -8.73 -7.74 -11.14
C TYR A 44 -8.43 -7.18 -12.52
N LYS A 45 -9.45 -7.17 -13.36
CA LYS A 45 -9.47 -6.45 -14.63
C LYS A 45 -10.45 -5.29 -14.49
N THR A 46 -9.96 -4.09 -14.78
CA THR A 46 -10.74 -2.85 -14.87
C THR A 46 -10.97 -2.48 -16.33
N ALA A 47 -11.42 -1.26 -16.62
CA ALA A 47 -11.64 -0.84 -18.01
C ALA A 47 -10.32 -0.82 -18.80
N ASP A 48 -9.25 -0.29 -18.21
CA ASP A 48 -7.97 -0.07 -18.89
C ASP A 48 -6.78 -0.70 -18.17
N TYR A 49 -6.96 -1.28 -16.99
CA TYR A 49 -5.89 -1.89 -16.20
C TYR A 49 -6.17 -3.33 -15.80
N GLN A 50 -5.11 -4.14 -15.74
CA GLN A 50 -5.03 -5.30 -14.89
C GLN A 50 -4.36 -4.91 -13.57
N VAL A 51 -5.03 -5.16 -12.46
CA VAL A 51 -4.58 -4.82 -11.10
C VAL A 51 -4.42 -6.10 -10.30
N GLU A 52 -3.19 -6.43 -9.91
CA GLU A 52 -2.92 -7.46 -8.92
C GLU A 52 -2.65 -6.80 -7.56
N ILE A 53 -3.44 -7.15 -6.55
CA ILE A 53 -3.19 -6.77 -5.15
C ILE A 53 -2.63 -7.97 -4.40
N ILE A 54 -1.41 -7.84 -3.90
CA ILE A 54 -0.72 -8.89 -3.14
C ILE A 54 -0.77 -8.51 -1.67
N GLN A 55 -1.41 -9.34 -0.86
CA GLN A 55 -1.43 -9.20 0.59
C GLN A 55 -0.38 -10.13 1.21
N PHE A 56 0.42 -9.61 2.14
CA PHE A 56 1.48 -10.36 2.80
C PHE A 56 1.67 -9.92 4.25
N LYS A 57 2.33 -10.76 5.05
CA LYS A 57 2.80 -10.41 6.40
C LYS A 57 4.27 -9.98 6.36
N ILE A 58 4.63 -8.96 7.13
CA ILE A 58 6.03 -8.55 7.31
C ILE A 58 6.80 -9.71 7.93
N ARG A 59 8.02 -9.95 7.46
CA ARG A 59 8.86 -11.04 7.98
C ARG A 59 9.40 -10.65 9.35
N LEU A 60 9.38 -11.62 10.27
CA LEU A 60 9.97 -11.52 11.61
C LEU A 60 11.18 -12.45 11.73
N PRO A 61 12.17 -12.12 12.58
CA PRO A 61 12.25 -10.90 13.41
C PRO A 61 12.57 -9.65 12.57
N LEU A 62 12.23 -8.48 13.11
CA LEU A 62 12.66 -7.21 12.52
C LEU A 62 14.19 -7.10 12.61
N TYR A 63 14.81 -6.44 11.62
CA TYR A 63 16.27 -6.30 11.53
C TYR A 63 16.89 -5.63 12.77
N ASN A 64 16.17 -4.67 13.35
CA ASN A 64 16.59 -3.92 14.53
C ASN A 64 16.27 -4.62 15.86
N GLY A 65 15.73 -5.85 15.82
CA GLY A 65 15.31 -6.58 17.02
C GLY A 65 14.02 -6.04 17.66
N GLY A 66 13.32 -5.13 16.99
CA GLY A 66 12.02 -4.61 17.44
C GLY A 66 10.94 -5.69 17.51
N ASN A 67 9.97 -5.46 18.40
CA ASN A 67 8.80 -6.32 18.54
C ASN A 67 7.67 -5.83 17.65
N LEU A 68 7.08 -6.73 16.87
CA LEU A 68 5.91 -6.46 16.04
C LEU A 68 4.83 -7.48 16.38
N THR A 69 3.74 -7.02 16.98
CA THR A 69 2.66 -7.91 17.42
C THR A 69 1.85 -8.46 16.25
N ASP A 70 1.57 -7.62 15.25
CA ASP A 70 0.97 -8.04 13.99
C ASP A 70 1.33 -7.06 12.87
N SER A 71 1.17 -7.47 11.62
CA SER A 71 1.41 -6.63 10.44
C SER A 71 0.48 -6.97 9.30
N ASN A 72 0.36 -6.07 8.34
CA ASN A 72 -0.22 -6.38 7.04
C ASN A 72 0.36 -5.46 5.98
N GLY A 73 0.85 -6.04 4.89
CA GLY A 73 1.36 -5.31 3.73
C GLY A 73 0.52 -5.56 2.50
N TRP A 74 0.39 -4.54 1.66
CA TRP A 74 -0.20 -4.63 0.33
C TRP A 74 0.78 -4.15 -0.73
N ILE A 75 0.95 -4.93 -1.81
CA ILE A 75 1.63 -4.50 -3.03
C ILE A 75 0.57 -4.38 -4.12
N TRP A 76 0.52 -3.21 -4.76
CA TRP A 76 -0.31 -2.96 -5.93
C TRP A 76 0.53 -3.07 -7.19
N ARG A 77 0.22 -4.03 -8.05
CA ARG A 77 0.80 -4.16 -9.39
C ARG A 77 -0.25 -3.78 -10.41
N ILE A 78 0.03 -2.74 -11.19
CA ILE A 78 -0.94 -2.15 -12.12
C ILE A 78 -0.31 -2.17 -13.52
N ILE A 79 -0.98 -2.85 -14.44
CA ILE A 79 -0.53 -2.98 -15.84
C ILE A 79 -1.64 -2.40 -16.71
N ARG A 80 -1.28 -1.46 -17.59
CA ARG A 80 -2.20 -0.94 -18.61
C ARG A 80 -2.45 -2.02 -19.67
N ILE A 81 -3.71 -2.28 -19.98
CA ILE A 81 -4.12 -3.29 -20.97
C ILE A 81 -4.87 -2.68 -22.17
N ASN A 82 -5.35 -1.44 -22.06
CA ASN A 82 -6.01 -0.71 -23.15
C ASN A 82 -5.48 0.72 -23.25
N ASP A 83 -5.56 1.32 -24.44
CA ASP A 83 -5.07 2.67 -24.71
C ASP A 83 -6.05 3.80 -24.39
N THR A 84 -7.12 3.52 -23.63
CA THR A 84 -8.07 4.56 -23.20
C THR A 84 -7.65 5.21 -21.87
N SER A 85 -8.45 6.17 -21.39
CA SER A 85 -8.17 6.95 -20.18
C SER A 85 -9.12 6.57 -19.05
N GLU A 86 -8.60 5.78 -18.12
CA GLU A 86 -9.18 5.51 -16.82
C GLU A 86 -8.30 6.19 -15.75
N LYS A 87 -8.94 6.93 -14.85
CA LYS A 87 -8.29 7.53 -13.69
C LYS A 87 -8.55 6.60 -12.51
N ILE A 88 -7.48 6.03 -11.96
CA ILE A 88 -7.52 5.28 -10.72
C ILE A 88 -6.90 6.09 -9.58
N GLN A 89 -7.41 5.91 -8.37
CA GLN A 89 -6.82 6.43 -7.14
C GLN A 89 -6.73 5.29 -6.13
N ILE A 90 -5.56 5.18 -5.47
CA ILE A 90 -5.32 4.22 -4.40
C ILE A 90 -5.23 5.00 -3.10
N ASP A 91 -5.95 4.52 -2.10
CA ASP A 91 -5.99 5.09 -0.75
C ASP A 91 -5.63 4.00 0.27
N CYS A 92 -4.90 4.37 1.32
CA CYS A 92 -4.69 3.55 2.50
C CYS A 92 -4.90 4.44 3.74
N LYS A 93 -5.93 4.16 4.54
CA LYS A 93 -6.41 5.07 5.60
C LYS A 93 -6.83 4.28 6.83
N LEU A 94 -6.61 4.86 8.00
CA LEU A 94 -7.28 4.43 9.23
C LEU A 94 -8.72 4.96 9.21
N ILE A 95 -9.69 4.07 9.27
CA ILE A 95 -11.12 4.35 9.40
C ILE A 95 -11.63 3.79 10.72
N ASP A 96 -12.73 4.36 11.20
CA ASP A 96 -13.33 4.04 12.51
C ASP A 96 -12.28 3.99 13.65
N PRO A 97 -11.48 5.06 13.83
CA PRO A 97 -10.50 5.11 14.91
C PRO A 97 -11.19 5.09 16.27
N ILE A 98 -10.58 4.43 17.25
CA ILE A 98 -11.01 4.55 18.65
C ILE A 98 -10.73 5.96 19.18
N ASP A 99 -11.35 6.31 20.30
CA ASP A 99 -11.09 7.59 20.98
C ASP A 99 -9.68 7.63 21.60
N ASN A 100 -9.16 8.85 21.79
CA ASN A 100 -7.87 9.11 22.46
C ASN A 100 -6.64 8.50 21.75
N ILE A 101 -6.56 8.70 20.44
CA ILE A 101 -5.38 8.38 19.63
C ILE A 101 -4.59 9.65 19.36
N ASP A 102 -3.30 9.61 19.65
CA ASP A 102 -2.35 10.64 19.23
C ASP A 102 -1.73 10.26 17.88
N TYR A 103 -1.42 11.28 17.06
CA TYR A 103 -0.84 11.10 15.74
C TYR A 103 0.51 11.80 15.63
N TYR A 104 1.50 11.08 15.12
CA TYR A 104 2.85 11.58 14.89
C TYR A 104 3.34 11.22 13.49
N VAL A 105 4.31 11.98 13.00
CA VAL A 105 5.04 11.61 11.78
C VAL A 105 6.14 10.63 12.18
N ALA A 106 6.19 9.48 11.51
CA ALA A 106 7.21 8.46 11.71
C ALA A 106 7.92 8.19 10.39
N THR A 107 9.06 8.85 10.19
CA THR A 107 9.92 8.67 9.01
C THR A 107 11.25 8.04 9.42
N GLY A 108 11.81 7.19 8.55
CA GLY A 108 13.08 6.50 8.80
C GLY A 108 13.04 5.03 8.39
N GLU A 109 14.19 4.35 8.42
CA GLU A 109 14.32 2.91 8.10
C GLU A 109 13.61 2.46 6.80
N HIS A 110 13.67 3.27 5.75
CA HIS A 110 13.00 3.01 4.48
C HIS A 110 11.46 3.15 4.49
N LEU A 111 10.92 3.90 5.45
CA LEU A 111 9.48 4.12 5.62
C LEU A 111 9.13 5.61 5.71
N ASP A 112 8.11 5.98 4.95
CA ASP A 112 7.35 7.22 5.10
C ASP A 112 6.00 6.86 5.72
N ALA A 113 5.84 7.09 7.03
CA ALA A 113 4.67 6.66 7.78
C ALA A 113 4.07 7.73 8.69
N ILE A 114 2.81 7.52 9.02
CA ILE A 114 2.13 8.14 10.16
C ILE A 114 2.09 7.09 11.27
N GLU A 115 2.41 7.53 12.47
CA GLU A 115 2.19 6.78 13.69
C GLU A 115 0.87 7.21 14.32
N ALA A 116 0.05 6.24 14.69
CA ALA A 116 -1.16 6.43 15.48
C ALA A 116 -1.01 5.59 16.75
N GLY A 117 -1.18 6.18 17.93
CA GLY A 117 -0.91 5.48 19.17
C GLY A 117 -1.74 5.92 20.37
N ASN A 118 -1.81 5.03 21.35
CA ASN A 118 -2.26 5.30 22.71
C ASN A 118 -1.30 4.61 23.70
N ASN A 119 -1.66 4.53 24.98
CA ASN A 119 -0.81 3.92 26.01
C ASN A 119 -0.54 2.41 25.81
N ASP A 120 -1.37 1.72 25.02
CA ASP A 120 -1.35 0.27 24.87
C ASP A 120 -0.81 -0.19 23.50
N TRP A 121 -1.04 0.62 22.46
CA TRP A 121 -0.79 0.24 21.07
C TRP A 121 -0.17 1.38 20.28
N ILE A 122 0.79 1.02 19.42
CA ILE A 122 1.36 1.88 18.38
C ILE A 122 1.12 1.22 17.02
N LEU A 123 0.59 1.99 16.09
CA LEU A 123 0.33 1.60 14.70
C LEU A 123 1.11 2.50 13.76
N HIS A 124 1.98 1.90 12.95
CA HIS A 124 2.59 2.59 11.81
C HIS A 124 1.79 2.28 10.54
N LEU A 125 1.35 3.33 9.85
CA LEU A 125 0.71 3.27 8.55
C LEU A 125 1.52 4.10 7.57
N GLY A 126 2.15 3.45 6.60
CA GLY A 126 3.03 4.14 5.67
C GLY A 126 3.35 3.37 4.41
N THR A 127 4.19 3.98 3.58
CA THR A 127 4.77 3.38 2.39
C THR A 127 6.27 3.20 2.55
N GLU A 128 6.86 2.42 1.67
CA GLU A 128 8.30 2.44 1.44
C GLU A 128 8.72 3.88 1.06
N ASP A 129 9.85 4.35 1.59
CA ASP A 129 10.30 5.73 1.37
C ASP A 129 10.74 5.97 -0.08
N GLY A 130 10.80 7.26 -0.45
CA GLY A 130 11.19 7.67 -1.80
C GLY A 130 12.58 7.19 -2.23
N GLU A 131 13.53 7.06 -1.30
CA GLU A 131 14.90 6.61 -1.57
C GLU A 131 14.93 5.14 -1.97
N MET A 132 14.21 4.29 -1.24
CA MET A 132 14.10 2.87 -1.53
C MET A 132 13.31 2.63 -2.81
N MET A 133 12.23 3.37 -3.05
CA MET A 133 11.51 3.33 -4.34
C MET A 133 12.43 3.67 -5.52
N ASN A 134 13.31 4.68 -5.37
CA ASN A 134 14.31 5.06 -6.36
C ASN A 134 15.38 3.98 -6.58
N SER A 135 15.88 3.40 -5.48
CA SER A 135 16.85 2.29 -5.52
C SER A 135 16.27 1.08 -6.25
N ARG A 136 15.01 0.72 -5.96
CA ARG A 136 14.32 -0.38 -6.64
C ARG A 136 14.14 -0.10 -8.12
N ALA A 137 13.79 1.13 -8.50
CA ALA A 137 13.73 1.53 -9.90
C ALA A 137 15.10 1.41 -10.59
N SER A 138 16.18 1.82 -9.94
CA SER A 138 17.55 1.78 -10.48
C SER A 138 18.06 0.35 -10.71
N ASN A 139 17.59 -0.60 -9.88
CA ASN A 139 17.94 -2.01 -9.98
C ASN A 139 16.94 -2.84 -10.79
N ASN A 140 16.00 -2.22 -11.51
CA ASN A 140 14.91 -2.89 -12.23
C ASN A 140 14.12 -3.89 -11.36
N ASN A 141 13.99 -3.60 -10.06
CA ASN A 141 13.37 -4.45 -9.06
C ASN A 141 11.86 -4.18 -8.97
N TRP A 142 11.16 -4.57 -10.04
CA TRP A 142 9.70 -4.44 -10.18
C TRP A 142 9.16 -3.02 -9.97
N PHE A 143 10.00 -2.01 -10.23
CA PHE A 143 9.66 -0.59 -10.16
C PHE A 143 9.90 0.10 -11.50
N PRO A 144 9.02 1.02 -11.95
CA PRO A 144 9.17 1.69 -13.23
C PRO A 144 10.47 2.50 -13.34
N ASN A 145 11.24 2.30 -14.42
CA ASN A 145 12.48 3.05 -14.69
C ASN A 145 12.30 4.58 -14.65
N ARG A 146 11.09 5.09 -14.95
CA ARG A 146 10.77 6.53 -14.85
C ARG A 146 10.96 7.12 -13.44
N LEU A 147 11.11 6.30 -12.41
CA LEU A 147 11.35 6.71 -11.03
C LEU A 147 12.84 6.82 -10.66
N GLN A 148 13.76 6.42 -11.54
CA GLN A 148 15.22 6.45 -11.32
C GLN A 148 15.81 7.86 -11.14
N ASN A 149 15.21 8.87 -11.78
CA ASN A 149 15.76 10.23 -11.84
C ASN A 149 14.98 11.25 -11.01
N LYS A 150 14.21 10.80 -10.03
CA LYS A 150 13.34 11.65 -9.18
C LYS A 150 13.99 12.01 -7.83
N LYS A 151 15.33 12.05 -7.76
CA LYS A 151 16.10 12.32 -6.53
C LYS A 151 15.88 13.74 -5.96
N ASP A 152 15.49 14.69 -6.80
CA ASP A 152 15.44 16.13 -6.44
C ASP A 152 14.06 16.63 -5.96
N LEU A 153 13.12 15.75 -5.59
CA LEU A 153 11.79 16.18 -5.13
C LEU A 153 11.78 16.89 -3.76
N TYR A 154 12.91 16.92 -3.06
CA TYR A 154 13.06 17.60 -1.76
C TYR A 154 13.66 19.01 -1.84
N LEU A 155 13.83 19.58 -3.05
CA LEU A 155 14.47 20.90 -3.26
C LEU A 155 13.59 21.93 -4.00
N SER A 156 12.26 21.79 -4.03
CA SER A 156 11.35 22.79 -4.59
C SER A 156 10.45 23.44 -3.54
#